data_AF-A0A9P0L3X3-F1
#
_entry.id   AF-A0A9P0L3X3-F1
#
_cell.length_a   1.000
_cell.length_b   1.000
_cell.length_c   1.000
_cell.angle_alpha   90.00
_cell.angle_beta   90.00
_cell.angle_gamma   90.00
#
_symmetry.space_group_name_H-M   'P 1'
#
loop_
_entity.id
_entity.type
_entity.pdbx_description
1 polymer ?
#
loop_
_entity_poly.entity_id
_entity_poly.type
_entity_poly.pdbx_seq_one_letter_code
_entity_poly.pdbx_strand_id
1 'polypeptide(L)'
;MGNLCMMYTIEDVRYWNFIVNNAIKLNMVRELKTYVEFLREKCDRTQLYQIAWQAIVEDAFHQASIASSDNLEERLISNFLMLQSCPVSQSLNYEKIMQLCQNLGKHEYAALLLQYVPEERRNRFYEYFSTKNSILRDLEKLEMRGLCGTKKVRQWLSSR
;
A
#
# COMPACT_ATOMS: atom_id res chain seq x y z
N MET A 1 -18.13 -13.24 13.88
CA MET A 1 -17.44 -12.96 15.16
C MET A 1 -16.93 -11.53 15.27
N GLY A 2 -16.25 -10.95 14.26
CA GLY A 2 -15.75 -9.57 14.34
C GLY A 2 -16.80 -8.52 14.71
N ASN A 3 -18.02 -8.62 14.16
CA ASN A 3 -19.12 -7.70 14.51
C ASN A 3 -19.56 -7.80 15.98
N LEU A 4 -19.50 -9.00 16.59
CA LEU A 4 -19.78 -9.16 18.02
C LEU A 4 -18.68 -8.52 18.86
N CYS A 5 -17.42 -8.68 18.49
CA CYS A 5 -16.31 -8.02 19.18
C CYS A 5 -16.41 -6.48 19.09
N MET A 6 -16.84 -5.93 17.94
CA MET A 6 -17.10 -4.49 17.81
C MET A 6 -18.30 -4.05 18.64
N MET A 7 -19.43 -4.77 18.58
CA MET A 7 -20.65 -4.45 19.32
C MET A 7 -20.44 -4.44 20.84
N TYR A 8 -19.63 -5.37 21.35
CA TYR A 8 -19.32 -5.49 22.78
C TYR A 8 -18.00 -4.82 23.18
N THR A 9 -17.38 -4.04 22.28
CA THR A 9 -16.09 -3.36 22.51
C THR A 9 -15.01 -4.28 23.09
N ILE A 10 -14.97 -5.53 22.62
CA ILE A 10 -13.98 -6.53 23.04
C ILE A 10 -12.67 -6.17 22.36
N GLU A 11 -11.68 -5.79 23.17
CA GLU A 11 -10.39 -5.28 22.71
C GLU A 11 -9.23 -6.27 22.88
N ASP A 12 -9.52 -7.48 23.37
CA ASP A 12 -8.47 -8.48 23.59
C ASP A 12 -7.85 -8.91 22.25
N VAL A 13 -6.53 -8.65 22.16
CA VAL A 13 -5.70 -8.87 20.98
C VAL A 13 -5.74 -10.34 20.51
N ARG A 14 -5.99 -11.30 21.39
CA ARG A 14 -6.07 -12.73 21.03
C ARG A 14 -7.27 -13.01 20.13
N TYR A 15 -8.42 -12.42 20.43
CA TYR A 15 -9.62 -12.56 19.59
C TYR A 15 -9.42 -11.86 18.25
N TRP A 16 -8.88 -10.64 18.27
CA TRP A 16 -8.60 -9.91 17.03
C TRP A 16 -7.57 -10.61 16.16
N ASN A 17 -6.51 -11.20 16.74
CA ASN A 17 -5.54 -12.05 16.03
C ASN A 17 -6.24 -13.20 15.31
N PHE A 18 -7.16 -13.89 15.98
CA PHE A 18 -7.91 -14.95 15.33
C PHE A 18 -8.83 -14.41 14.23
N ILE A 19 -9.57 -13.32 14.49
CA ILE A 19 -10.54 -12.75 13.55
C ILE A 19 -9.85 -12.23 12.29
N VAL A 20 -8.80 -11.43 12.42
CA VAL A 20 -8.04 -10.87 11.30
C VAL A 20 -7.40 -11.98 10.47
N ASN A 21 -6.74 -12.95 11.10
CA ASN A 21 -6.11 -14.04 10.36
C ASN A 21 -7.13 -14.88 9.58
N ASN A 22 -8.31 -15.13 10.15
CA ASN A 22 -9.37 -15.83 9.43
C ASN A 22 -9.96 -14.97 8.31
N ALA A 23 -10.16 -13.67 8.53
CA ALA A 23 -10.65 -12.77 7.50
C ALA A 23 -9.66 -12.68 6.32
N ILE A 24 -8.34 -12.69 6.58
CA ILE A 24 -7.31 -12.78 5.54
C ILE A 24 -7.40 -14.11 4.78
N LYS A 25 -7.48 -15.24 5.51
CA LYS A 25 -7.60 -16.58 4.88
C LYS A 25 -8.85 -16.73 4.00
N LEU A 26 -9.95 -16.10 4.39
CA LEU A 26 -11.23 -16.14 3.68
C LEU A 26 -11.37 -15.00 2.64
N ASN A 27 -10.33 -14.18 2.46
CA ASN A 27 -10.32 -13.01 1.58
C ASN A 27 -11.46 -12.01 1.84
N MET A 28 -11.81 -11.81 3.12
CA MET A 28 -12.87 -10.92 3.60
C MET A 28 -12.35 -9.48 3.75
N VAL A 29 -11.97 -8.87 2.63
CA VAL A 29 -11.26 -7.56 2.62
C VAL A 29 -12.17 -6.39 3.03
N ARG A 30 -13.47 -6.48 2.77
CA ARG A 30 -14.43 -5.44 3.20
C ARG A 30 -14.52 -5.38 4.72
N GLU A 31 -14.63 -6.54 5.33
CA GLU A 31 -14.69 -6.71 6.78
C GLU A 31 -13.35 -6.33 7.42
N LEU A 32 -12.23 -6.69 6.80
CA LEU A 32 -10.90 -6.25 7.24
C LEU A 32 -10.78 -4.73 7.31
N LYS A 33 -11.31 -3.99 6.32
CA LYS A 33 -11.33 -2.51 6.36
C LYS A 33 -12.11 -2.00 7.57
N THR A 34 -13.30 -2.54 7.83
CA THR A 34 -14.10 -2.16 9.01
C THR A 34 -13.38 -2.49 10.32
N TYR A 35 -12.72 -3.63 10.40
CA TYR A 35 -11.96 -4.04 11.59
C TYR A 35 -10.75 -3.14 11.83
N VAL A 36 -10.05 -2.76 10.76
CA VAL A 36 -8.91 -1.85 10.82
C VAL A 36 -9.33 -0.42 11.18
N GLU A 37 -10.49 0.04 10.74
CA GLU A 37 -11.05 1.33 11.17
C GLU A 37 -11.39 1.32 12.67
N PHE A 38 -12.03 0.25 13.16
CA PHE A 38 -12.32 0.08 14.59
C PHE A 38 -11.06 0.01 15.45
N LEU A 39 -10.02 -0.67 14.96
CA LEU A 39 -8.76 -0.87 15.69
C LEU A 39 -7.79 0.31 15.62
N ARG A 40 -8.07 1.33 14.78
CA ARG A 40 -7.19 2.49 14.55
C ARG A 40 -6.76 3.15 15.86
N GLU A 41 -7.70 3.61 16.68
CA GLU A 41 -7.34 4.40 17.87
C GLU A 41 -6.58 3.61 18.96
N LYS A 42 -6.57 2.27 18.91
CA LYS A 42 -6.14 1.42 20.05
C LYS A 42 -5.03 0.43 19.73
N CYS A 43 -4.83 0.07 18.47
CA CYS A 43 -3.91 -0.99 18.05
C CYS A 43 -2.96 -0.58 16.92
N ASP A 44 -2.77 0.72 16.68
CA ASP A 44 -1.99 1.29 15.57
C ASP A 44 -0.56 0.72 15.41
N ARG A 45 0.03 0.13 16.46
CA ARG A 45 1.40 -0.42 16.44
C ARG A 45 1.47 -1.95 16.60
N THR A 46 0.35 -2.63 16.65
CA THR A 46 0.32 -4.08 16.84
C THR A 46 0.67 -4.77 15.52
N GLN A 47 1.45 -5.85 15.57
CA GLN A 47 1.80 -6.66 14.39
C GLN A 47 0.55 -7.13 13.61
N LEU A 48 -0.55 -7.41 14.32
CA LEU A 48 -1.88 -7.67 13.75
C LEU A 48 -2.30 -6.60 12.73
N TYR A 49 -2.19 -5.34 13.15
CA TYR A 49 -2.69 -4.20 12.40
C TYR A 49 -1.88 -4.00 11.11
N GLN A 50 -0.57 -4.25 11.19
CA GLN A 50 0.31 -4.28 10.03
C GLN A 50 -0.05 -5.42 9.07
N ILE A 51 -0.29 -6.63 9.59
CA ILE A 51 -0.69 -7.79 8.76
C ILE A 51 -2.04 -7.54 8.06
N ALA A 52 -3.00 -6.95 8.77
CA ALA A 52 -4.31 -6.59 8.20
C ALA A 52 -4.16 -5.57 7.06
N TRP A 53 -3.42 -4.49 7.30
CA TRP A 53 -3.14 -3.48 6.26
C TRP A 53 -2.36 -4.06 5.09
N GLN A 54 -1.37 -4.92 5.33
CA GLN A 54 -0.63 -5.62 4.27
C GLN A 54 -1.59 -6.40 3.37
N ALA A 55 -2.52 -7.16 3.94
CA ALA A 55 -3.50 -7.93 3.16
C ALA A 55 -4.45 -7.03 2.37
N ILE A 56 -4.95 -5.94 2.97
CA ILE A 56 -5.84 -4.97 2.30
C ILE A 56 -5.12 -4.33 1.10
N VAL A 57 -3.86 -3.92 1.29
CA VAL A 57 -3.07 -3.29 0.22
C VAL A 57 -2.74 -4.31 -0.87
N GLU A 58 -2.26 -5.51 -0.52
CA GLU A 58 -1.95 -6.55 -1.51
C GLU A 58 -3.18 -6.93 -2.35
N ASP A 59 -4.35 -7.10 -1.73
CA ASP A 59 -5.59 -7.38 -2.46
C ASP A 59 -6.00 -6.20 -3.36
N ALA A 60 -5.91 -4.95 -2.87
CA ALA A 60 -6.26 -3.78 -3.68
C ALA A 60 -5.40 -3.67 -4.95
N PHE A 61 -4.10 -3.91 -4.85
CA PHE A 61 -3.20 -3.91 -6.00
C PHE A 61 -3.38 -5.14 -6.90
N HIS A 62 -3.69 -6.30 -6.34
CA HIS A 62 -4.02 -7.49 -7.12
C HIS A 62 -5.31 -7.27 -7.93
N GLN A 63 -6.36 -6.72 -7.34
CA GLN A 63 -7.59 -6.35 -8.06
C GLN A 63 -7.38 -5.28 -9.14
N ALA A 64 -6.37 -4.41 -8.97
CA ALA A 64 -5.97 -3.46 -10.01
C ALA A 64 -5.27 -4.17 -11.19
N SER A 65 -4.46 -5.21 -10.93
CA SER A 65 -3.81 -5.98 -12.01
C SER A 65 -4.77 -6.79 -12.87
N ILE A 66 -5.92 -7.21 -12.31
CA ILE A 66 -6.97 -7.94 -13.04
C ILE A 66 -7.89 -6.97 -13.80
N ALA A 67 -7.87 -5.68 -13.47
CA ALA A 67 -8.73 -4.69 -14.11
C ALA A 67 -8.35 -4.49 -15.60
N SER A 68 -9.34 -4.13 -16.41
CA SER A 68 -9.09 -3.68 -17.79
C SER A 68 -8.18 -2.45 -17.80
N SER A 69 -7.41 -2.29 -18.87
CA SER A 69 -6.47 -1.17 -19.09
C SER A 69 -7.09 0.20 -18.79
N ASP A 70 -8.35 0.38 -19.16
CA ASP A 70 -9.02 1.67 -19.15
C ASP A 70 -9.34 2.16 -17.72
N ASN A 71 -9.52 1.23 -16.77
CA ASN A 71 -9.77 1.54 -15.36
C ASN A 71 -8.54 1.35 -14.47
N LEU A 72 -7.43 0.88 -15.04
CA LEU A 72 -6.23 0.51 -14.29
C LEU A 72 -5.58 1.74 -13.63
N GLU A 73 -5.50 2.87 -14.33
CA GLU A 73 -4.91 4.09 -13.77
C GLU A 73 -5.72 4.66 -12.61
N GLU A 74 -7.05 4.75 -12.75
CA GLU A 74 -7.91 5.28 -11.69
C GLU A 74 -7.87 4.39 -10.44
N ARG A 75 -7.84 3.06 -10.63
CA ARG A 75 -7.69 2.11 -9.51
C ARG A 75 -6.34 2.24 -8.83
N LEU A 76 -5.25 2.37 -9.59
CA LEU A 76 -3.93 2.60 -9.00
C LEU A 76 -3.91 3.91 -8.19
N ILE A 77 -4.42 5.01 -8.75
CA ILE A 77 -4.49 6.29 -8.02
C ILE A 77 -5.27 6.13 -6.72
N SER A 78 -6.47 5.51 -6.77
CA SER A 78 -7.28 5.25 -5.57
C SER A 78 -6.53 4.41 -4.53
N ASN A 79 -5.83 3.37 -4.95
CA ASN A 79 -5.03 2.53 -4.06
C ASN A 79 -3.87 3.30 -3.42
N PHE A 80 -3.21 4.18 -4.15
CA PHE A 80 -2.15 5.03 -3.61
C PHE A 80 -2.68 6.09 -2.64
N LEU A 81 -3.87 6.64 -2.87
CA LEU A 81 -4.53 7.55 -1.93
C LEU A 81 -4.91 6.83 -0.62
N MET A 82 -5.40 5.58 -0.73
CA MET A 82 -5.63 4.71 0.43
C MET A 82 -4.31 4.49 1.20
N LEU A 83 -3.21 4.25 0.48
CA LEU A 83 -1.91 4.04 1.10
C LEU A 83 -1.37 5.29 1.81
N GLN A 84 -1.58 6.48 1.25
CA GLN A 84 -1.22 7.75 1.88
C GLN A 84 -2.03 7.99 3.17
N SER A 85 -3.23 7.44 3.25
CA SER A 85 -4.08 7.49 4.45
C SER A 85 -3.76 6.40 5.47
N CYS A 86 -2.87 5.45 5.14
CA CYS A 86 -2.52 4.33 5.98
C CYS A 86 -1.53 4.76 7.09
N PRO A 87 -1.90 4.60 8.38
CA PRO A 87 -1.05 5.03 9.51
C PRO A 87 0.21 4.17 9.68
N VAL A 88 0.20 2.94 9.14
CA VAL A 88 1.34 2.00 9.19
C VAL A 88 2.07 1.87 7.85
N SER A 89 1.88 2.81 6.93
CA SER A 89 2.48 2.77 5.58
C SER A 89 4.00 2.54 5.60
N GLN A 90 4.75 3.08 6.57
CA GLN A 90 6.20 2.87 6.64
C GLN A 90 6.62 1.47 7.13
N SER A 91 5.69 0.67 7.67
CA SER A 91 5.95 -0.67 8.23
C SER A 91 5.53 -1.82 7.29
N LEU A 92 4.90 -1.51 6.16
CA LEU A 92 4.44 -2.51 5.19
C LEU A 92 5.55 -2.94 4.23
N ASN A 93 5.41 -4.13 3.67
CA ASN A 93 6.31 -4.64 2.65
C ASN A 93 5.76 -4.34 1.24
N TYR A 94 6.47 -3.51 0.48
CA TYR A 94 6.06 -3.07 -0.85
C TYR A 94 6.73 -3.85 -2.00
N GLU A 95 7.62 -4.80 -1.73
CA GLU A 95 8.42 -5.45 -2.76
C GLU A 95 7.54 -6.17 -3.80
N LYS A 96 6.52 -6.90 -3.35
CA LYS A 96 5.55 -7.55 -4.24
C LYS A 96 4.76 -6.55 -5.08
N ILE A 97 4.36 -5.43 -4.48
CA ILE A 97 3.56 -4.40 -5.15
C ILE A 97 4.42 -3.67 -6.19
N MET A 98 5.68 -3.40 -5.87
CA MET A 98 6.65 -2.85 -6.81
C MET A 98 6.84 -3.77 -8.01
N GLN A 99 7.01 -5.08 -7.79
CA GLN A 99 7.10 -6.06 -8.87
C GLN A 99 5.82 -6.11 -9.72
N LEU A 100 4.65 -6.06 -9.08
CA LEU A 100 3.36 -6.00 -9.78
C LEU A 100 3.28 -4.75 -10.67
N CYS A 101 3.60 -3.56 -10.15
CA CYS A 101 3.63 -2.33 -10.93
C CYS A 101 4.66 -2.39 -12.09
N GLN A 102 5.81 -3.03 -11.88
CA GLN A 102 6.82 -3.25 -12.94
C GLN A 102 6.28 -4.16 -14.05
N ASN A 103 5.61 -5.25 -13.70
CA ASN A 103 5.02 -6.19 -14.65
C ASN A 103 3.90 -5.54 -15.48
N LEU A 104 3.16 -4.60 -14.90
CA LEU A 104 2.14 -3.80 -15.58
C LEU A 104 2.73 -2.67 -16.45
N GLY A 105 4.06 -2.51 -16.50
CA GLY A 105 4.71 -1.41 -17.22
C GLY A 105 4.53 -0.03 -16.56
N LYS A 106 3.96 0.02 -15.35
CA LYS A 106 3.64 1.22 -14.57
C LYS A 106 4.77 1.57 -13.61
N HIS A 107 5.93 1.87 -14.19
CA HIS A 107 7.18 2.09 -13.45
C HIS A 107 7.16 3.35 -12.56
N GLU A 108 6.39 4.36 -12.94
CA GLU A 108 6.17 5.59 -12.17
C GLU A 108 5.52 5.32 -10.81
N TYR A 109 4.56 4.39 -10.77
CA TYR A 109 3.90 3.97 -9.53
C TYR A 109 4.85 3.12 -8.67
N ALA A 110 5.62 2.22 -9.29
CA ALA A 110 6.66 1.46 -8.58
C ALA A 110 7.73 2.40 -7.96
N ALA A 111 8.14 3.43 -8.68
CA ALA A 111 9.08 4.44 -8.19
C ALA A 111 8.49 5.24 -7.03
N LEU A 112 7.20 5.58 -7.09
CA LEU A 112 6.52 6.31 -6.02
C LEU A 112 6.51 5.53 -4.70
N LEU A 113 6.50 4.20 -4.73
CA LEU A 113 6.57 3.36 -3.52
C LEU A 113 7.92 3.46 -2.79
N LEU A 114 8.97 3.97 -3.43
CA LEU A 114 10.27 4.21 -2.78
C LEU A 114 10.15 5.14 -1.56
N GLN A 115 9.13 6.01 -1.53
CA GLN A 115 8.91 6.90 -0.39
C GLN A 115 8.60 6.16 0.93
N TYR A 116 8.15 4.91 0.84
CA TYR A 116 7.82 4.07 1.99
C TYR A 116 8.91 3.03 2.30
N VAL A 117 9.97 2.98 1.50
CA VAL A 117 11.07 2.01 1.67
C VAL A 117 12.22 2.64 2.47
N PRO A 118 12.79 1.93 3.46
CA PRO A 118 13.97 2.40 4.21
C PRO A 118 15.17 2.70 3.30
N GLU A 119 15.99 3.68 3.68
CA GLU A 119 17.13 4.16 2.87
C GLU A 119 18.09 3.06 2.43
N GLU A 120 18.39 2.15 3.37
CA GLU A 120 19.28 1.01 3.17
C GLU A 120 18.85 0.12 2.01
N ARG A 121 17.54 -0.02 1.79
CA ARG A 121 16.96 -0.84 0.71
C ARG A 121 16.69 -0.04 -0.56
N ARG A 122 16.52 1.28 -0.47
CA ARG A 122 16.28 2.15 -1.64
C ARG A 122 17.40 2.04 -2.68
N ASN A 123 18.65 1.87 -2.23
CA ASN A 123 19.83 1.68 -3.09
C ASN A 123 19.67 0.59 -4.15
N ARG A 124 19.02 -0.52 -3.82
CA ARG A 124 18.81 -1.64 -4.77
C ARG A 124 17.83 -1.31 -5.89
N PHE A 125 16.89 -0.41 -5.62
CA PHE A 125 15.85 -0.05 -6.58
C PHE A 125 16.24 1.16 -7.44
N TYR A 126 17.18 2.01 -6.99
CA TYR A 126 17.63 3.17 -7.76
C TYR A 126 18.26 2.77 -9.09
N GLU A 127 19.07 1.70 -9.13
CA GLU A 127 19.69 1.23 -10.39
C GLU A 127 18.62 0.92 -11.44
N TYR A 128 17.54 0.24 -11.03
CA TYR A 128 16.43 -0.12 -11.90
C TYR A 128 15.65 1.10 -12.45
N PHE A 129 15.44 2.13 -11.62
CA PHE A 129 14.68 3.31 -12.03
C PHE A 129 15.53 4.34 -12.79
N SER A 130 16.84 4.42 -12.51
CA SER A 130 17.77 5.35 -13.17
C SER A 130 17.89 5.11 -14.68
N THR A 131 17.70 3.88 -15.15
CA THR A 131 17.76 3.54 -16.58
C THR A 131 16.56 4.06 -17.38
N LYS A 132 15.50 4.54 -16.73
CA LYS A 132 14.25 4.94 -17.41
C LYS A 132 14.05 6.45 -17.41
N ASN A 133 14.51 7.09 -18.49
CA ASN A 133 14.47 8.55 -18.69
C ASN A 133 13.05 9.18 -18.65
N SER A 134 11.97 8.40 -18.85
CA SER A 134 10.60 8.92 -18.85
C SER A 134 9.98 9.06 -17.45
N ILE A 135 10.54 8.39 -16.43
CA ILE A 135 9.93 8.31 -15.08
C ILE A 135 9.74 9.69 -14.46
N LEU A 136 10.69 10.62 -14.66
CA LEU A 136 10.60 11.96 -14.08
C LEU A 136 9.36 12.72 -14.56
N ARG A 137 9.02 12.64 -15.86
CA ARG A 137 7.83 13.26 -16.45
C ARG A 137 6.55 12.56 -16.01
N ASP A 138 6.57 11.24 -15.87
CA ASP A 138 5.40 10.49 -15.46
C ASP A 138 5.10 10.69 -13.96
N LEU A 139 6.13 10.90 -13.12
CA LEU A 139 5.97 11.32 -11.72
C LEU A 139 5.34 12.72 -11.59
N GLU A 140 5.54 13.63 -12.55
CA GLU A 140 4.85 14.93 -12.58
C GLU A 140 3.35 14.76 -12.84
N LYS A 141 2.98 13.85 -13.74
CA LYS A 141 1.57 13.55 -13.99
C LYS A 141 0.89 12.97 -12.74
N LEU A 142 1.59 12.12 -11.99
CA LEU A 142 1.08 11.57 -10.72
C LEU A 142 0.87 12.67 -9.66
N GLU A 143 1.76 13.65 -9.61
CA GLU A 143 1.62 14.81 -8.72
C GLU A 143 0.37 15.62 -9.04
N MET A 144 0.09 15.86 -10.32
CA MET A 144 -1.15 16.54 -10.76
C MET A 144 -2.42 15.74 -10.41
N ARG A 145 -2.32 14.42 -10.20
CA ARG A 145 -3.42 13.55 -9.75
C ARG A 145 -3.56 13.51 -8.22
N GLY A 146 -2.79 14.31 -7.49
CA GLY A 146 -2.87 14.42 -6.03
C GLY A 146 -1.99 13.44 -5.26
N LEU A 147 -1.11 12.68 -5.93
CA LEU A 147 -0.22 11.75 -5.23
C LEU A 147 0.97 12.49 -4.61
N CYS A 148 1.12 12.39 -3.29
CA CYS A 148 2.23 12.94 -2.53
C CYS A 148 3.52 12.11 -2.65
N GLY A 149 4.66 12.77 -2.39
CA GLY A 149 6.00 12.15 -2.34
C GLY A 149 6.77 12.14 -3.65
N THR A 150 6.13 12.52 -4.76
CA THR A 150 6.73 12.59 -6.10
C THR A 150 7.97 13.49 -6.14
N LYS A 151 7.94 14.67 -5.49
CA LYS A 151 9.09 15.59 -5.41
C LYS A 151 10.31 14.96 -4.73
N LYS A 152 10.09 14.26 -3.63
CA LYS A 152 11.14 13.61 -2.83
C LYS A 152 11.77 12.46 -3.62
N VAL A 153 10.94 11.65 -4.28
CA VAL A 153 11.39 10.57 -5.17
C VAL A 153 12.15 11.14 -6.38
N ARG A 154 11.66 12.24 -6.97
CA ARG A 154 12.32 12.90 -8.11
C ARG A 154 13.69 13.43 -7.74
N GLN A 155 13.81 14.10 -6.59
CA GLN A 155 15.09 14.55 -6.06
C GLN A 155 16.05 13.37 -5.95
N TRP A 156 15.65 12.29 -5.28
CA TRP A 156 16.49 11.11 -5.15
C TRP A 156 16.94 10.48 -6.48
N LEU A 157 16.07 10.46 -7.47
CA LEU A 157 16.40 9.95 -8.81
C LEU A 157 17.29 10.91 -9.61
N SER A 158 17.29 12.20 -9.28
CA SER A 158 18.10 13.24 -9.94
C SER A 158 19.43 13.56 -9.26
N SER A 159 19.61 13.20 -7.98
CA SER A 159 20.81 13.52 -7.19
C SER A 159 22.04 12.67 -7.53
N ARG A 160 22.05 11.94 -8.64
CA ARG A 160 23.17 11.10 -9.09
C ARG A 160 23.38 11.21 -10.58
#